data_AF-A0A821QXM5-F1
#
_entry.id   AF-A0A821QXM5-F1
#
_cell.length_a   1.000
_cell.length_b   1.000
_cell.length_c   1.000
_cell.angle_alpha   90.00
_cell.angle_beta   90.00
_cell.angle_gamma   90.00
#
_symmetry.space_group_name_H-M   'P 1'
#
loop_
_entity.id
_entity.type
_entity.pdbx_description
1 polymer ?
#
loop_
_entity_poly.entity_id
_entity_poly.type
_entity_poly.pdbx_seq_one_letter_code
_entity_poly.pdbx_strand_id
1 'polypeptide(L)'
;MATVNDSSVCSVCNKLPGKRFCMGCKKYFCSKDFKEHEKQLSIQFDNEIVRSHDELLDMIQKLEKPDDLSSDVFDQIDQWKKLTINKVKQAAERARHELIELLDKRRTAVTKQLEAITKEIRSHREEENFLEDDIARLRTKLNEIQKVLEQFTRKDTKKAIIATNDQIDWDRIIYIAKGEEIESLSLNTNTKWMQTGVTIAGGNGAGGGMNQLQNPVGLCVDDDRTVYIADYSNHRIMEWKYGVTTGRVVAGGNGVGSRLDQLSSPAAVIIDKERNNLIISDYNNKRIVRWPRQNGTQGETIIS
;
A
#
# COMPACT_ATOMS: atom_id res chain seq x y z
N MET A 1 2.20 69.23 74.73
CA MET A 1 2.44 69.12 73.28
C MET A 1 1.93 67.76 72.84
N ALA A 2 0.76 67.69 72.20
CA ALA A 2 0.23 66.44 71.67
C ALA A 2 0.91 66.17 70.32
N THR A 3 1.69 65.10 70.26
CA THR A 3 2.32 64.58 69.04
C THR A 3 1.24 64.08 68.10
N VAL A 4 1.04 64.78 66.98
CA VAL A 4 0.16 64.33 65.90
C VAL A 4 0.78 63.06 65.32
N ASN A 5 0.07 61.95 65.46
CA ASN A 5 0.44 60.66 64.91
C ASN A 5 0.56 60.81 63.39
N ASP A 6 1.70 60.45 62.80
CA ASP A 6 2.02 60.62 61.36
C ASP A 6 1.10 59.79 60.42
N SER A 7 0.14 59.07 61.00
CA SER A 7 -0.86 58.24 60.34
C SER A 7 -2.18 58.94 60.01
N SER A 8 -2.34 60.24 60.29
CA SER A 8 -3.61 60.97 60.14
C SER A 8 -3.59 62.11 59.11
N VAL A 9 -2.64 62.14 58.18
CA VAL A 9 -2.55 63.13 57.09
C VAL A 9 -2.35 62.46 55.73
N CYS A 10 -2.84 63.09 54.66
CA CYS A 10 -2.61 62.65 53.28
C CYS A 10 -1.12 62.67 52.98
N SER A 11 -0.55 61.56 52.55
CA SER A 11 0.89 61.41 52.31
C SER A 11 1.45 62.20 51.12
N VAL A 12 0.61 62.93 50.38
CA VAL A 12 1.02 63.77 49.24
C VAL A 12 0.85 65.26 49.56
N CYS A 13 -0.32 65.67 50.08
CA CYS A 13 -0.62 67.09 50.31
C CYS A 13 -0.65 67.52 51.78
N ASN A 14 -0.35 66.62 52.73
CA ASN A 14 -0.33 66.85 54.19
C ASN A 14 -1.62 67.43 54.81
N LYS A 15 -2.75 67.32 54.12
CA LYS A 15 -4.09 67.67 54.65
C LYS A 15 -4.75 66.45 55.32
N LEU A 16 -5.67 66.67 56.26
CA LEU A 16 -6.45 65.60 56.91
C LEU A 16 -7.11 64.69 55.84
N PRO A 17 -6.87 63.36 55.86
CA PRO A 17 -7.19 62.49 54.74
C PRO A 17 -8.68 62.18 54.71
N GLY A 18 -9.27 62.30 53.53
CA GLY A 18 -10.60 61.78 53.24
C GLY A 18 -10.56 60.26 53.03
N LYS A 19 -10.65 59.50 54.13
CA LYS A 19 -11.11 58.09 54.21
C LYS A 19 -10.36 56.97 53.46
N ARG A 20 -9.32 57.20 52.64
CA ARG A 20 -8.71 56.12 51.82
C ARG A 20 -7.29 55.74 52.24
N PHE A 21 -7.11 54.46 52.55
CA PHE A 21 -5.84 53.84 52.90
C PHE A 21 -5.44 52.83 51.82
N CYS A 22 -4.20 52.93 51.31
CA CYS A 22 -3.65 51.94 50.38
C CYS A 22 -2.92 50.85 51.17
N MET A 23 -3.39 49.61 51.08
CA MET A 23 -2.75 48.48 51.77
C MET A 23 -1.37 48.12 51.19
N GLY A 24 -1.13 48.43 49.91
CA GLY A 24 0.15 48.17 49.24
C GLY A 24 1.28 49.03 49.78
N CYS A 25 1.15 50.36 49.69
CA CYS A 25 2.18 51.30 50.17
C CYS A 25 2.01 51.74 51.63
N LYS A 26 0.96 51.27 52.32
CA LYS A 26 0.61 51.55 53.72
C LYS A 26 0.49 53.05 54.04
N LYS A 27 -0.02 53.84 53.10
CA LYS A 27 -0.18 55.30 53.20
C LYS A 27 -1.65 55.72 53.12
N TYR A 28 -1.97 56.86 53.73
CA TYR A 28 -3.30 57.47 53.69
C TYR A 28 -3.34 58.59 52.64
N PHE A 29 -4.44 58.70 51.90
CA PHE A 29 -4.60 59.67 50.84
C PHE A 29 -5.96 60.39 50.95
N CYS A 30 -6.03 61.63 50.48
CA CYS A 30 -7.32 62.26 50.20
C CYS A 30 -7.91 61.71 48.88
N SER A 31 -9.22 61.86 48.66
CA SER A 31 -9.89 61.29 47.48
C SER A 31 -9.28 61.71 46.13
N LYS A 32 -8.74 62.93 46.02
CA LYS A 32 -8.10 63.42 44.79
C LYS A 32 -6.75 62.74 44.57
N ASP A 33 -5.89 62.76 45.58
CA ASP A 33 -4.54 62.20 45.48
C ASP A 33 -4.56 60.67 45.42
N PHE A 34 -5.57 60.02 46.01
CA PHE A 34 -5.77 58.58 45.86
C PHE A 34 -6.11 58.19 44.42
N LYS A 35 -6.94 58.96 43.72
CA LYS A 35 -7.22 58.72 42.30
C LYS A 35 -5.98 58.88 41.44
N GLU A 36 -5.12 59.86 41.76
CA GLU A 36 -3.85 60.00 41.06
C GLU A 36 -2.91 58.84 41.38
N HIS A 37 -2.86 58.40 42.65
CA HIS A 37 -2.10 57.21 43.05
C HIS A 37 -2.59 55.93 42.33
N GLU A 38 -3.90 55.71 42.24
CA GLU A 38 -4.50 54.60 41.47
C GLU A 38 -4.14 54.70 39.98
N LYS A 39 -4.12 55.91 39.41
CA LYS A 39 -3.71 56.12 38.02
C LYS A 39 -2.23 55.78 37.81
N GLN A 40 -1.35 56.17 38.72
CA GLN A 40 0.07 55.81 38.66
C GLN A 40 0.28 54.30 38.80
N LEU A 41 -0.49 53.63 39.68
CA LEU A 41 -0.46 52.17 39.82
C LEU A 41 -0.99 51.46 38.57
N SER A 42 -2.03 51.99 37.94
CA SER A 42 -2.54 51.47 36.65
C SER A 42 -1.47 51.58 35.56
N ILE A 43 -0.83 52.74 35.45
CA ILE A 43 0.27 52.94 34.48
C ILE A 43 1.42 51.97 34.76
N GLN A 44 1.77 51.75 36.03
CA GLN A 44 2.82 50.79 36.40
C GLN A 44 2.41 49.35 36.08
N PHE A 45 1.17 48.96 36.37
CA PHE A 45 0.63 47.64 36.03
C PHE A 45 0.69 47.39 34.53
N ASP A 46 0.29 48.37 33.72
CA ASP A 46 0.33 48.28 32.26
C ASP A 46 1.78 48.22 31.74
N ASN A 47 2.70 49.00 32.29
CA ASN A 47 4.09 49.09 31.80
C ASN A 47 5.01 47.95 32.27
N GLU A 48 4.75 47.37 33.43
CA GLU A 48 5.57 46.30 34.01
C GLU A 48 4.91 44.94 33.83
N ILE A 49 3.67 44.78 34.31
CA ILE A 49 3.02 43.46 34.34
C ILE A 49 2.45 43.10 32.97
N VAL A 50 1.67 43.99 32.36
CA VAL A 50 1.06 43.72 31.04
C VAL A 50 2.14 43.63 29.97
N ARG A 51 3.12 44.55 29.98
CA ARG A 51 4.26 44.46 29.06
C ARG A 51 5.07 43.17 29.22
N SER A 52 5.41 42.76 30.44
CA SER A 52 6.14 41.48 30.63
C SER A 52 5.28 40.26 30.29
N HIS A 53 3.97 40.32 30.52
CA HIS A 53 3.03 39.29 30.06
C HIS A 53 3.02 39.18 28.54
N ASP A 54 2.94 40.30 27.83
CA ASP A 54 2.91 40.34 26.37
C ASP A 54 4.26 39.93 25.76
N GLU A 55 5.38 40.29 26.42
CA GLU A 55 6.71 39.78 26.07
C GLU A 55 6.82 38.25 26.24
N LEU A 56 6.24 37.69 27.32
CA LEU A 56 6.20 36.25 27.53
C LEU A 56 5.28 35.54 26.53
N LEU A 57 4.14 36.14 26.17
CA LEU A 57 3.28 35.62 25.11
C LEU A 57 3.97 35.64 23.75
N ASP A 58 4.70 36.70 23.41
CA ASP A 58 5.51 36.77 22.19
C ASP A 58 6.63 35.72 22.20
N MET A 59 7.27 35.47 23.34
CA MET A 59 8.22 34.37 23.50
C MET A 59 7.57 32.99 23.29
N ILE A 60 6.35 32.77 23.82
CA ILE A 60 5.60 31.51 23.63
C ILE A 60 5.14 31.36 22.18
N GLN A 61 4.63 32.41 21.55
CA GLN A 61 4.25 32.40 20.13
C GLN A 61 5.44 32.17 19.20
N LYS A 62 6.64 32.63 19.58
CA LYS A 62 7.89 32.29 18.89
C LYS A 62 8.27 30.82 19.06
N LEU A 63 7.93 30.19 20.19
CA LEU A 63 8.11 28.75 20.43
C LEU A 63 7.08 27.89 19.68
N GLU A 64 5.89 28.42 19.36
CA GLU A 64 4.84 27.73 18.59
C GLU A 64 5.10 27.68 17.07
N LYS A 65 6.20 28.25 16.57
CA LYS A 65 6.66 27.95 15.21
C LYS A 65 7.41 26.61 15.25
N PRO A 66 6.90 25.54 14.61
CA PRO A 66 7.53 24.23 14.58
C PRO A 66 8.75 24.18 13.64
N ASP A 67 9.51 25.28 13.54
CA ASP A 67 10.69 25.38 12.68
C ASP A 67 11.99 25.26 13.48
N ASP A 68 11.96 25.44 14.82
CA ASP A 68 13.19 25.60 15.63
C ASP A 68 13.37 24.59 16.78
N LEU A 69 12.47 23.61 16.94
CA LEU A 69 12.86 22.33 17.56
C LEU A 69 13.72 21.57 16.57
N SER A 70 14.94 22.09 16.37
CA SER A 70 15.98 21.71 15.40
C SER A 70 15.45 20.78 14.30
N SER A 71 15.19 21.32 13.11
CA SER A 71 14.87 20.49 11.93
C SER A 71 15.82 19.28 11.88
N ASP A 72 17.09 19.47 12.25
CA ASP A 72 18.10 18.43 12.47
C ASP A 72 17.65 17.19 13.27
N VAL A 73 16.93 17.31 14.39
CA VAL A 73 16.52 16.14 15.20
C VAL A 73 15.33 15.41 14.56
N PHE A 74 14.35 16.14 14.02
CA PHE A 74 13.26 15.52 13.27
C PHE A 74 13.75 14.92 11.94
N ASP A 75 14.69 15.59 11.27
CA ASP A 75 15.40 15.12 10.09
C ASP A 75 16.23 13.87 10.42
N GLN A 76 16.90 13.82 11.58
CA GLN A 76 17.61 12.64 12.05
C GLN A 76 16.65 11.47 12.36
N ILE A 77 15.50 11.74 12.97
CA ILE A 77 14.48 10.72 13.22
C ILE A 77 13.91 10.20 11.90
N ASP A 78 13.61 11.07 10.94
CA ASP A 78 13.12 10.69 9.63
C ASP A 78 14.17 9.95 8.79
N GLN A 79 15.44 10.37 8.88
CA GLN A 79 16.57 9.65 8.29
C GLN A 79 16.73 8.26 8.93
N TRP A 80 16.63 8.16 10.26
CA TRP A 80 16.72 6.89 10.98
C TRP A 80 15.56 5.96 10.63
N LYS A 81 14.35 6.50 10.52
CA LYS A 81 13.16 5.78 10.05
C LYS A 81 13.33 5.28 8.63
N LYS A 82 13.77 6.14 7.70
CA LYS A 82 14.08 5.76 6.30
C LYS A 82 15.16 4.68 6.24
N LEU A 83 16.24 4.82 7.00
CA LEU A 83 17.34 3.86 7.04
C LEU A 83 16.88 2.51 7.59
N THR A 84 16.07 2.51 8.65
CA THR A 84 15.55 1.28 9.26
C THR A 84 14.58 0.57 8.33
N ILE A 85 13.65 1.30 7.71
CA ILE A 85 12.75 0.75 6.68
C ILE A 85 13.56 0.18 5.51
N ASN A 86 14.59 0.89 5.04
CA ASN A 86 15.43 0.41 3.96
C ASN A 86 16.23 -0.84 4.35
N LYS A 87 16.77 -0.90 5.57
CA LYS A 87 17.47 -2.10 6.07
C LYS A 87 16.55 -3.30 6.17
N VAL A 88 15.32 -3.12 6.67
CA VAL A 88 14.32 -4.19 6.72
C VAL A 88 13.91 -4.64 5.32
N LYS A 89 13.67 -3.69 4.39
CA LYS A 89 13.40 -4.01 2.98
C LYS A 89 14.56 -4.76 2.34
N GLN A 90 15.80 -4.31 2.53
CA GLN A 90 16.98 -4.99 2.00
C GLN A 90 17.20 -6.37 2.63
N ALA A 91 16.90 -6.56 3.90
CA ALA A 91 16.95 -7.87 4.54
C ALA A 91 15.88 -8.81 3.98
N ALA A 92 14.64 -8.33 3.83
CA ALA A 92 13.55 -9.09 3.23
C ALA A 92 13.83 -9.44 1.76
N GLU A 93 14.32 -8.49 0.96
CA GLU A 93 14.69 -8.73 -0.44
C GLU A 93 15.88 -9.69 -0.56
N ARG A 94 16.89 -9.60 0.31
CA ARG A 94 17.98 -10.59 0.33
C ARG A 94 17.48 -11.98 0.68
N ALA A 95 16.67 -12.13 1.72
CA ALA A 95 16.08 -13.42 2.08
C ALA A 95 15.20 -13.98 0.96
N ARG A 96 14.43 -13.12 0.29
CA ARG A 96 13.63 -13.49 -0.88
C ARG A 96 14.50 -13.94 -2.04
N HIS A 97 15.59 -13.22 -2.32
CA HIS A 97 16.51 -13.53 -3.40
C HIS A 97 17.22 -14.86 -3.16
N GLU A 98 17.77 -15.08 -1.95
CA GLU A 98 18.41 -16.34 -1.56
C GLU A 98 17.45 -17.52 -1.65
N LEU A 99 16.19 -17.32 -1.24
CA LEU A 99 15.17 -18.35 -1.37
C LEU A 99 14.91 -18.65 -2.85
N ILE A 100 14.68 -17.63 -3.68
CA ILE A 100 14.46 -17.77 -5.12
C ILE A 100 15.63 -18.50 -5.79
N GLU A 101 16.87 -18.14 -5.47
CA GLU A 101 18.07 -18.77 -6.03
C GLU A 101 18.15 -20.26 -5.64
N LEU A 102 17.86 -20.58 -4.38
CA LEU A 102 17.81 -21.96 -3.91
C LEU A 102 16.68 -22.74 -4.60
N LEU A 103 15.52 -22.11 -4.81
CA LEU A 103 14.39 -22.70 -5.54
C LEU A 103 14.78 -22.97 -6.99
N ASP A 104 15.43 -22.02 -7.65
CA ASP A 104 15.79 -22.12 -9.06
C ASP A 104 16.88 -23.17 -9.31
N LYS A 105 17.88 -23.23 -8.43
CA LYS A 105 18.91 -24.27 -8.47
C LYS A 105 18.32 -25.67 -8.33
N ARG A 106 17.38 -25.85 -7.39
CA ARG A 106 16.70 -27.14 -7.19
C ARG A 106 15.72 -27.47 -8.32
N ARG A 107 14.97 -26.48 -8.82
CA ARG A 107 14.11 -26.61 -10.01
C ARG A 107 14.92 -27.07 -11.22
N THR A 108 16.10 -26.49 -11.43
CA THR A 108 17.00 -26.86 -12.52
C THR A 108 17.48 -28.31 -12.37
N ALA A 109 17.83 -28.73 -11.15
CA ALA A 109 18.21 -30.12 -10.88
C ALA A 109 17.08 -31.12 -11.16
N VAL A 110 15.86 -30.84 -10.71
CA VAL A 110 14.67 -31.67 -10.97
C VAL A 110 14.35 -31.71 -12.46
N THR A 111 14.42 -30.57 -13.14
CA THR A 111 14.17 -30.48 -14.59
C THR A 111 15.16 -31.35 -15.36
N LYS A 112 16.45 -31.30 -15.01
CA LYS A 112 17.49 -32.12 -15.64
C LYS A 112 17.26 -33.62 -15.42
N GLN A 113 16.78 -34.02 -14.24
CA GLN A 113 16.42 -35.42 -13.97
C GLN A 113 15.22 -35.88 -14.82
N LEU A 114 14.19 -35.03 -14.95
CA LEU A 114 13.02 -35.32 -15.80
C LEU A 114 13.39 -35.39 -17.28
N GLU A 115 14.29 -34.53 -17.77
CA GLU A 115 14.81 -34.58 -19.13
C GLU A 115 15.58 -35.88 -19.39
N ALA A 116 16.38 -36.34 -18.43
CA ALA A 116 17.09 -37.61 -18.53
C ALA A 116 16.12 -38.81 -18.62
N ILE A 117 15.07 -38.84 -17.78
CA ILE A 117 14.01 -39.85 -17.83
C ILE A 117 13.28 -39.79 -19.18
N THR A 118 12.98 -38.60 -19.68
CA THR A 118 12.32 -38.41 -20.99
C THR A 118 13.17 -38.98 -22.12
N LYS A 119 14.49 -38.82 -22.07
CA LYS A 119 15.42 -39.39 -23.05
C LYS A 119 15.46 -40.92 -22.95
N GLU A 120 15.48 -41.47 -21.75
CA GLU A 120 15.43 -42.92 -21.52
C GLU A 120 14.14 -43.55 -22.07
N ILE A 121 12.99 -42.90 -21.84
CA ILE A 121 11.69 -43.34 -22.40
C ILE A 121 11.71 -43.35 -23.94
N ARG A 122 12.35 -42.36 -24.57
CA ARG A 122 12.46 -42.28 -26.04
C ARG A 122 13.33 -43.40 -26.61
N SER A 123 14.49 -43.67 -26.01
CA SER A 123 15.39 -44.77 -26.42
C SER A 123 14.67 -46.12 -26.39
N HIS A 124 14.01 -46.43 -25.28
CA HIS A 124 13.24 -47.68 -25.13
C HIS A 124 12.09 -47.82 -26.13
N ARG A 125 11.51 -46.70 -26.58
CA ARG A 125 10.48 -46.71 -27.63
C ARG A 125 11.02 -46.98 -29.02
N GLU A 126 12.24 -46.57 -29.30
CA GLU A 126 12.91 -46.82 -30.59
C GLU A 126 13.43 -48.26 -30.69
N GLU A 127 13.77 -48.87 -29.55
CA GLU A 127 14.31 -50.24 -29.47
C GLU A 127 13.23 -51.34 -29.43
N GLU A 128 11.94 -50.97 -29.29
CA GLU A 128 10.74 -51.83 -29.20
C GLU A 128 10.79 -53.00 -28.17
N ASN A 129 11.82 -53.03 -27.32
CA ASN A 129 12.02 -54.06 -26.29
C ASN A 129 11.73 -53.49 -24.91
N PHE A 130 10.46 -53.56 -24.49
CA PHE A 130 10.04 -53.12 -23.16
C PHE A 130 9.93 -54.30 -22.21
N LEU A 131 10.73 -54.30 -21.15
CA LEU A 131 10.60 -55.27 -20.07
C LEU A 131 9.85 -54.66 -18.87
N GLU A 132 9.20 -55.52 -18.08
CA GLU A 132 8.54 -55.10 -16.82
C GLU A 132 9.52 -54.42 -15.86
N ASP A 133 10.81 -54.83 -15.90
CA ASP A 133 11.89 -54.25 -15.09
C ASP A 133 12.21 -52.80 -15.49
N ASP A 134 12.15 -52.44 -16.78
CA ASP A 134 12.37 -51.06 -17.24
C ASP A 134 11.27 -50.12 -16.73
N ILE A 135 10.03 -50.61 -16.71
CA ILE A 135 8.88 -49.87 -16.17
C ILE A 135 9.03 -49.69 -14.65
N ALA A 136 9.46 -50.73 -13.93
CA ALA A 136 9.71 -50.66 -12.49
C ALA A 136 10.85 -49.68 -12.16
N ARG A 137 11.92 -49.68 -12.95
CA ARG A 137 13.05 -48.74 -12.82
C ARG A 137 12.61 -47.29 -13.04
N LEU A 138 11.84 -47.01 -14.09
CA LEU A 138 11.33 -45.66 -14.39
C LEU A 138 10.37 -45.15 -13.31
N ARG A 139 9.49 -46.02 -12.79
CA ARG A 139 8.61 -45.69 -11.65
C ARG A 139 9.40 -45.34 -10.40
N THR A 140 10.46 -46.07 -10.11
CA THR A 140 11.33 -45.80 -8.96
C THR A 140 11.99 -44.43 -9.08
N LYS A 141 12.56 -44.10 -10.24
CA LYS A 141 13.16 -42.76 -10.50
C LYS A 141 12.13 -41.63 -10.35
N LEU A 142 10.90 -41.83 -10.83
CA LEU A 142 9.82 -40.85 -10.67
C LEU A 142 9.41 -40.66 -9.19
N ASN A 143 9.30 -41.76 -8.43
CA ASN A 143 8.98 -41.71 -7.00
C ASN A 143 10.09 -41.03 -6.18
N GLU A 144 11.36 -41.19 -6.55
CA GLU A 144 12.48 -40.47 -5.92
C GLU A 144 12.38 -38.97 -6.15
N ILE A 145 12.08 -38.53 -7.38
CA ILE A 145 11.84 -37.12 -7.70
C ILE A 145 10.65 -36.60 -6.91
N GLN A 146 9.55 -37.35 -6.83
CA GLN A 146 8.37 -36.97 -6.06
C GLN A 146 8.71 -36.78 -4.57
N LYS A 147 9.50 -37.68 -3.96
CA LYS A 147 9.94 -37.54 -2.57
C LYS A 147 10.78 -36.28 -2.34
N VAL A 148 11.68 -35.94 -3.27
CA VAL A 148 12.48 -34.70 -3.21
C VAL A 148 11.57 -33.46 -3.23
N LEU A 149 10.49 -33.52 -4.02
CA LEU A 149 9.51 -32.44 -4.13
C LEU A 149 8.58 -32.35 -2.91
N GLU A 150 8.24 -33.46 -2.27
CA GLU A 150 7.41 -33.46 -1.05
C GLU A 150 8.17 -32.92 0.17
N GLN A 151 9.48 -33.21 0.28
CA GLN A 151 10.36 -32.71 1.35
C GLN A 151 10.55 -31.19 1.33
N PHE A 152 10.28 -30.56 0.19
CA PHE A 152 10.47 -29.14 -0.06
C PHE A 152 9.50 -28.22 0.72
N THR A 153 8.37 -28.75 1.21
CA THR A 153 7.25 -27.91 1.66
C THR A 153 7.30 -27.44 3.12
N ARG A 154 8.20 -27.95 3.98
CA ARG A 154 8.16 -27.59 5.43
C ARG A 154 9.48 -27.40 6.17
N LYS A 155 10.54 -28.16 5.88
CA LYS A 155 11.71 -28.25 6.79
C LYS A 155 12.91 -27.43 6.32
N ASP A 156 13.10 -27.32 5.02
CA ASP A 156 14.23 -26.60 4.41
C ASP A 156 14.01 -25.08 4.40
N THR A 157 12.78 -24.63 4.15
CA THR A 157 12.37 -23.21 4.24
C THR A 157 12.62 -22.65 5.63
N LYS A 158 12.35 -23.46 6.67
CA LYS A 158 12.55 -23.08 8.07
C LYS A 158 14.05 -22.94 8.42
N LYS A 159 14.91 -23.79 7.87
CA LYS A 159 16.36 -23.78 8.12
C LYS A 159 17.08 -22.62 7.42
N ALA A 160 16.66 -22.25 6.21
CA ALA A 160 17.24 -21.13 5.47
C ALA A 160 16.92 -19.77 6.14
N ILE A 161 15.73 -19.63 6.72
CA ILE A 161 15.28 -18.38 7.37
C ILE A 161 15.92 -18.18 8.75
N ILE A 162 16.17 -19.25 9.51
CA ILE A 162 16.77 -19.16 10.85
C ILE A 162 18.28 -18.83 10.80
N ALA A 163 18.95 -19.13 9.68
CA ALA A 163 20.41 -18.99 9.57
C ALA A 163 20.91 -17.53 9.41
N THR A 164 20.03 -16.55 9.22
CA THR A 164 20.40 -15.20 8.72
C THR A 164 20.13 -14.04 9.69
N ASN A 165 20.30 -14.25 11.01
CA ASN A 165 20.62 -13.25 12.07
C ASN A 165 19.57 -13.08 13.20
N ASP A 166 20.07 -12.99 14.43
CA ASP A 166 19.41 -13.28 15.73
C ASP A 166 18.56 -12.12 16.32
N GLN A 167 18.23 -11.09 15.53
CA GLN A 167 17.52 -9.90 16.03
C GLN A 167 16.14 -9.67 15.40
N ILE A 168 15.71 -10.55 14.51
CA ILE A 168 14.39 -10.46 13.88
C ILE A 168 13.58 -11.67 14.33
N ASP A 169 12.46 -11.41 15.00
CA ASP A 169 11.50 -12.43 15.43
C ASP A 169 10.74 -12.95 14.20
N TRP A 170 11.37 -13.90 13.50
CA TRP A 170 10.85 -14.51 12.28
C TRP A 170 9.57 -15.33 12.50
N ASP A 171 9.31 -15.80 13.73
CA ASP A 171 8.08 -16.53 14.07
C ASP A 171 6.84 -15.64 13.89
N ARG A 172 6.98 -14.33 14.10
CA ARG A 172 5.90 -13.34 13.95
C ARG A 172 5.58 -13.03 12.48
N ILE A 173 6.58 -13.04 11.60
CA ILE A 173 6.41 -12.78 10.15
C ILE A 173 5.77 -13.99 9.44
N ILE A 174 6.15 -15.21 9.85
CA ILE A 174 5.57 -16.45 9.33
C ILE A 174 4.06 -16.56 9.65
N TYR A 175 3.61 -15.94 10.75
CA TYR A 175 2.19 -15.89 11.12
C TYR A 175 1.36 -14.95 10.23
N ILE A 176 1.95 -13.86 9.73
CA ILE A 176 1.29 -12.92 8.80
C ILE A 176 1.15 -13.58 7.41
N ALA A 177 2.19 -14.29 6.95
CA ALA A 177 2.16 -15.07 5.71
C ALA A 177 1.29 -16.33 5.79
N LYS A 178 0.74 -16.67 6.96
CA LYS A 178 -0.26 -17.75 7.14
C LYS A 178 -1.69 -17.27 6.90
N GLY A 179 -1.92 -15.95 6.89
CA GLY A 179 -3.21 -15.34 6.59
C GLY A 179 -3.52 -15.30 5.09
N GLU A 180 -2.52 -15.50 4.25
CA GLU A 180 -2.67 -15.83 2.83
C GLU A 180 -2.10 -17.24 2.67
N GLU A 181 -2.93 -18.21 2.32
CA GLU A 181 -2.46 -19.57 2.04
C GLU A 181 -1.32 -19.50 1.02
N ILE A 182 -0.09 -19.82 1.44
CA ILE A 182 0.95 -20.24 0.50
C ILE A 182 0.44 -21.58 -0.01
N GLU A 183 -0.37 -21.53 -1.07
CA GLU A 183 -0.76 -22.69 -1.84
C GLU A 183 0.51 -23.51 -2.05
N SER A 184 0.49 -24.73 -1.52
CA SER A 184 1.51 -25.73 -1.79
C SER A 184 1.90 -25.60 -3.25
N LEU A 185 3.20 -25.46 -3.54
CA LEU A 185 3.72 -25.37 -4.89
C LEU A 185 3.27 -26.62 -5.66
N SER A 186 2.07 -26.55 -6.24
CA SER A 186 1.52 -27.57 -7.09
C SER A 186 2.35 -27.43 -8.34
N LEU A 187 3.33 -28.32 -8.47
CA LEU A 187 4.05 -28.46 -9.72
C LEU A 187 3.00 -28.85 -10.74
N ASN A 188 2.53 -27.85 -11.47
CA ASN A 188 1.64 -28.02 -12.59
C ASN A 188 2.45 -28.81 -13.63
N THR A 189 2.34 -30.12 -13.56
CA THR A 189 2.96 -31.03 -14.51
C THR A 189 2.35 -30.71 -15.87
N ASN A 190 3.19 -30.15 -16.76
CA ASN A 190 2.92 -29.79 -18.17
C ASN A 190 2.24 -28.45 -18.47
N THR A 191 3.01 -27.36 -18.47
CA THR A 191 2.63 -26.15 -19.24
C THR A 191 3.48 -25.88 -20.48
N LYS A 192 4.47 -26.73 -20.81
CA LYS A 192 5.30 -26.55 -22.02
C LYS A 192 5.00 -27.54 -23.15
N TRP A 193 4.16 -28.56 -22.92
CA TRP A 193 3.85 -29.60 -23.91
C TRP A 193 2.36 -29.91 -24.07
N MET A 194 1.47 -29.00 -23.70
CA MET A 194 0.07 -29.08 -24.18
C MET A 194 0.02 -28.54 -25.61
N GLN A 195 0.04 -29.45 -26.59
CA GLN A 195 -0.30 -29.14 -27.99
C GLN A 195 -1.79 -28.76 -28.16
N THR A 196 -2.58 -28.78 -27.08
CA THR A 196 -3.99 -28.41 -27.06
C THR A 196 -4.16 -27.09 -26.32
N GLY A 197 -4.89 -26.15 -26.93
CA GLY A 197 -5.27 -24.90 -26.27
C GLY A 197 -6.07 -25.19 -25.01
N VAL A 198 -5.79 -24.45 -23.94
CA VAL A 198 -6.57 -24.48 -22.69
C VAL A 198 -7.47 -23.27 -22.65
N THR A 199 -8.76 -23.47 -22.37
CA THR A 199 -9.69 -22.38 -22.15
C THR A 199 -9.42 -21.74 -20.79
N ILE A 200 -9.02 -20.46 -20.78
CA ILE A 200 -8.75 -19.70 -19.57
C ILE A 200 -9.83 -18.64 -19.26
N ALA A 201 -10.72 -18.38 -20.22
CA ALA A 201 -11.85 -17.47 -20.10
C ALA A 201 -12.97 -17.92 -21.04
N GLY A 202 -14.22 -17.81 -20.61
CA GLY A 202 -15.37 -18.31 -21.36
C GLY A 202 -15.42 -19.85 -21.39
N GLY A 203 -15.74 -20.42 -22.56
CA GLY A 203 -15.83 -21.87 -22.77
C GLY A 203 -17.18 -22.51 -22.43
N ASN A 204 -18.10 -21.77 -21.80
CA ASN A 204 -19.42 -22.26 -21.38
C ASN A 204 -20.53 -21.94 -22.40
N GLY A 205 -20.17 -21.99 -23.69
CA GLY A 205 -21.04 -21.60 -24.80
C GLY A 205 -21.10 -20.08 -25.03
N ALA A 206 -21.67 -19.74 -26.19
CA ALA A 206 -21.97 -18.37 -26.59
C ALA A 206 -23.08 -17.78 -25.71
N GLY A 207 -22.85 -16.60 -25.11
CA GLY A 207 -23.87 -15.93 -24.31
C GLY A 207 -23.38 -14.73 -23.50
N GLY A 208 -24.29 -14.14 -22.73
CA GLY A 208 -24.03 -12.93 -21.91
C GLY A 208 -23.72 -13.21 -20.44
N GLY A 209 -23.67 -14.48 -20.01
CA GLY A 209 -23.31 -14.85 -18.64
C GLY A 209 -21.89 -14.41 -18.26
N MET A 210 -21.59 -14.37 -16.96
CA MET A 210 -20.25 -14.00 -16.46
C MET A 210 -19.19 -15.08 -16.74
N ASN A 211 -19.62 -16.31 -17.02
CA ASN A 211 -18.78 -17.42 -17.47
C ASN A 211 -18.84 -17.64 -18.99
N GLN A 212 -19.48 -16.73 -19.74
CA GLN A 212 -19.69 -16.81 -21.18
C GLN A 212 -19.11 -15.58 -21.90
N LEU A 213 -18.83 -15.77 -23.18
CA LEU A 213 -18.40 -14.71 -24.11
C LEU A 213 -19.20 -14.87 -25.41
N GLN A 214 -19.37 -13.79 -26.15
CA GLN A 214 -20.01 -13.79 -27.47
C GLN A 214 -19.15 -13.03 -28.49
N ASN A 215 -18.54 -13.80 -29.40
CA ASN A 215 -17.60 -13.31 -30.41
C ASN A 215 -16.47 -12.45 -29.83
N PRO A 216 -15.65 -12.93 -28.88
CA PRO A 216 -14.53 -12.14 -28.39
C PRO A 216 -13.49 -11.92 -29.50
N VAL A 217 -13.12 -10.66 -29.76
CA VAL A 217 -12.25 -10.31 -30.93
C VAL A 217 -10.93 -9.65 -30.56
N GLY A 218 -10.77 -9.16 -29.34
CA GLY A 218 -9.55 -8.49 -28.89
C GLY A 218 -9.29 -8.76 -27.42
N LEU A 219 -8.01 -8.79 -27.03
CA LEU A 219 -7.61 -8.96 -25.63
C LEU A 219 -6.29 -8.26 -25.32
N CYS A 220 -6.07 -8.00 -24.04
CA CYS A 220 -4.75 -7.70 -23.48
C CYS A 220 -4.58 -8.39 -22.11
N VAL A 221 -3.35 -8.48 -21.63
CA VAL A 221 -2.98 -9.18 -20.39
C VAL A 221 -2.13 -8.25 -19.53
N ASP A 222 -2.38 -8.23 -18.22
CA ASP A 222 -1.56 -7.50 -17.26
C ASP A 222 -0.45 -8.37 -16.63
N ASP A 223 0.39 -7.77 -15.78
CA ASP A 223 1.51 -8.47 -15.12
C ASP A 223 1.04 -9.49 -14.06
N ASP A 224 -0.20 -9.37 -13.58
CA ASP A 224 -0.85 -10.26 -12.62
C ASP A 224 -1.56 -11.45 -13.30
N ARG A 225 -1.39 -11.60 -14.63
CA ARG A 225 -2.06 -12.60 -15.48
C ARG A 225 -3.58 -12.43 -15.53
N THR A 226 -4.09 -11.22 -15.30
CA THR A 226 -5.47 -10.86 -15.59
C THR A 226 -5.61 -10.56 -17.07
N VAL A 227 -6.63 -11.14 -17.69
CA VAL A 227 -6.97 -10.94 -19.10
C VAL A 227 -8.14 -9.98 -19.21
N TYR A 228 -8.00 -8.95 -20.03
CA TYR A 228 -9.10 -8.07 -20.42
C TYR A 228 -9.52 -8.42 -21.84
N ILE A 229 -10.81 -8.71 -22.03
CA ILE A 229 -11.36 -9.27 -23.27
C ILE A 229 -12.44 -8.35 -23.80
N ALA A 230 -12.33 -7.97 -25.07
CA ALA A 230 -13.37 -7.29 -25.82
C ALA A 230 -14.44 -8.30 -26.24
N ASP A 231 -15.52 -8.36 -25.47
CA ASP A 231 -16.66 -9.24 -25.68
C ASP A 231 -17.63 -8.56 -26.67
N TYR A 232 -17.24 -8.61 -27.95
CA TYR A 232 -17.73 -7.75 -29.04
C TYR A 232 -19.25 -7.71 -29.12
N SER A 233 -19.90 -8.87 -29.26
CA SER A 233 -21.34 -8.93 -29.47
C SER A 233 -22.15 -8.73 -28.20
N ASN A 234 -21.52 -8.78 -27.02
CA ASN A 234 -22.13 -8.40 -25.75
C ASN A 234 -21.88 -6.93 -25.38
N HIS A 235 -21.16 -6.18 -26.22
CA HIS A 235 -20.90 -4.75 -26.06
C HIS A 235 -20.29 -4.40 -24.69
N ARG A 236 -19.29 -5.18 -24.26
CA ARG A 236 -18.64 -5.03 -22.96
C ARG A 236 -17.17 -5.43 -23.00
N ILE A 237 -16.41 -4.99 -22.00
CA ILE A 237 -15.07 -5.52 -21.70
C ILE A 237 -15.15 -6.38 -20.43
N MET A 238 -14.66 -7.61 -20.53
CA MET A 238 -14.59 -8.56 -19.43
C MET A 238 -13.17 -8.61 -18.87
N GLU A 239 -13.06 -8.57 -17.54
CA GLU A 239 -11.85 -8.88 -16.79
C GLU A 239 -11.91 -10.33 -16.30
N TRP A 240 -10.84 -11.08 -16.51
CA TRP A 240 -10.71 -12.47 -16.08
C TRP A 240 -9.38 -12.69 -15.36
N LYS A 241 -9.44 -12.94 -14.06
CA LYS A 241 -8.23 -13.23 -13.27
C LYS A 241 -7.78 -14.67 -13.47
N TYR A 242 -6.48 -14.89 -13.36
CA TYR A 242 -5.90 -16.24 -13.43
C TYR A 242 -6.54 -17.17 -12.39
N GLY A 243 -6.94 -18.36 -12.82
CA GLY A 243 -7.55 -19.39 -11.96
C GLY A 243 -9.03 -19.20 -11.65
N VAL A 244 -9.66 -18.11 -12.07
CA VAL A 244 -11.09 -17.84 -11.80
C VAL A 244 -11.96 -18.33 -12.97
N THR A 245 -13.13 -18.91 -12.67
CA THR A 245 -14.04 -19.52 -13.66
C THR A 245 -15.11 -18.57 -14.20
N THR A 246 -15.22 -17.37 -13.64
CA THR A 246 -16.16 -16.30 -14.05
C THR A 246 -15.42 -14.98 -14.19
N GLY A 247 -15.71 -14.24 -15.25
CA GLY A 247 -15.21 -12.88 -15.43
C GLY A 247 -16.06 -11.83 -14.71
N ARG A 248 -15.60 -10.58 -14.79
CA ARG A 248 -16.27 -9.39 -14.27
C ARG A 248 -16.35 -8.34 -15.37
N VAL A 249 -17.48 -7.67 -15.52
CA VAL A 249 -17.59 -6.53 -16.45
C VAL A 249 -16.83 -5.34 -15.88
N VAL A 250 -15.92 -4.77 -16.66
CA VAL A 250 -15.11 -3.59 -16.26
C VAL A 250 -15.34 -2.36 -17.13
N ALA A 251 -15.94 -2.53 -18.30
CA ALA A 251 -16.42 -1.42 -19.13
C ALA A 251 -17.63 -1.87 -19.98
N GLY A 252 -18.56 -0.96 -20.26
CA GLY A 252 -19.81 -1.28 -20.93
C GLY A 252 -20.73 -2.18 -20.09
N GLY A 253 -21.54 -3.01 -20.75
CA GLY A 253 -22.52 -3.89 -20.08
C GLY A 253 -23.84 -3.22 -19.67
N ASN A 254 -23.98 -1.91 -19.84
CA ASN A 254 -25.22 -1.14 -19.61
C ASN A 254 -26.08 -1.03 -20.88
N GLY A 255 -26.10 -2.11 -21.67
CA GLY A 255 -26.70 -2.15 -23.00
C GLY A 255 -25.86 -1.47 -24.08
N VAL A 256 -26.21 -1.76 -25.34
CA VAL A 256 -25.59 -1.14 -26.51
C VAL A 256 -25.96 0.34 -26.60
N GLY A 257 -24.98 1.18 -26.92
CA GLY A 257 -25.22 2.60 -27.18
C GLY A 257 -23.95 3.44 -27.14
N SER A 258 -24.13 4.76 -27.22
CA SER A 258 -23.04 5.75 -27.36
C SER A 258 -22.82 6.61 -26.11
N ARG A 259 -23.56 6.37 -25.02
CA ARG A 259 -23.31 7.05 -23.74
C ARG A 259 -21.94 6.66 -23.17
N LEU A 260 -21.45 7.43 -22.19
CA LEU A 260 -20.15 7.19 -21.56
C LEU A 260 -20.13 5.95 -20.64
N ASP A 261 -21.29 5.42 -20.25
CA ASP A 261 -21.46 4.17 -19.52
C ASP A 261 -21.73 2.97 -20.46
N GLN A 262 -21.76 3.20 -21.78
CA GLN A 262 -22.11 2.21 -22.80
C GLN A 262 -20.99 2.03 -23.84
N LEU A 263 -20.98 0.85 -24.46
CA LEU A 263 -20.14 0.54 -25.60
C LEU A 263 -21.01 0.03 -26.75
N SER A 264 -20.48 0.08 -27.96
CA SER A 264 -21.07 -0.50 -29.16
C SER A 264 -20.02 -1.31 -29.91
N SER A 265 -20.00 -2.59 -29.60
CA SER A 265 -19.16 -3.61 -30.22
C SER A 265 -17.66 -3.31 -30.12
N PRO A 266 -17.09 -3.27 -28.91
CA PRO A 266 -15.69 -2.94 -28.73
C PRO A 266 -14.79 -3.95 -29.45
N ALA A 267 -13.81 -3.49 -30.21
CA ALA A 267 -12.96 -4.35 -31.02
C ALA A 267 -11.59 -4.64 -30.38
N ALA A 268 -11.08 -3.72 -29.57
CA ALA A 268 -9.77 -3.86 -28.95
C ALA A 268 -9.73 -3.14 -27.60
N VAL A 269 -8.86 -3.61 -26.71
CA VAL A 269 -8.59 -3.02 -25.41
C VAL A 269 -7.09 -3.09 -25.13
N ILE A 270 -6.51 -1.99 -24.66
CA ILE A 270 -5.13 -1.92 -24.16
C ILE A 270 -5.10 -1.28 -22.78
N ILE A 271 -4.02 -1.48 -22.04
CA ILE A 271 -3.84 -0.96 -20.68
C ILE A 271 -2.89 0.23 -20.71
N ASP A 272 -3.33 1.40 -20.25
CA ASP A 272 -2.47 2.49 -19.81
C ASP A 272 -2.09 2.21 -18.34
N LYS A 273 -0.94 1.57 -18.14
CA LYS A 273 -0.45 1.18 -16.81
C LYS A 273 -0.14 2.40 -15.94
N GLU A 274 0.35 3.49 -16.52
CA GLU A 274 0.76 4.70 -15.78
C GLU A 274 -0.45 5.39 -15.15
N ARG A 275 -1.56 5.47 -15.87
CA ARG A 275 -2.79 6.13 -15.39
C ARG A 275 -3.84 5.15 -14.86
N ASN A 276 -3.52 3.86 -14.82
CA ASN A 276 -4.42 2.78 -14.42
C ASN A 276 -5.77 2.79 -15.17
N ASN A 277 -5.70 2.95 -16.49
CA ASN A 277 -6.87 3.00 -17.37
C ASN A 277 -6.83 1.91 -18.44
N LEU A 278 -8.02 1.60 -18.98
CA LEU A 278 -8.21 0.85 -20.21
C LEU A 278 -8.46 1.86 -21.34
N ILE A 279 -7.81 1.64 -22.49
CA ILE A 279 -8.10 2.37 -23.73
C ILE A 279 -8.78 1.38 -24.67
N ILE A 280 -10.00 1.72 -25.08
CA ILE A 280 -10.91 0.80 -25.78
C ILE A 280 -11.26 1.40 -27.15
N SER A 281 -11.18 0.56 -28.18
CA SER A 281 -11.72 0.88 -29.50
C SER A 281 -13.20 0.56 -29.54
N ASP A 282 -14.04 1.58 -29.39
CA ASP A 282 -15.50 1.48 -29.39
C ASP A 282 -16.02 1.55 -30.84
N TYR A 283 -15.83 0.43 -31.55
CA TYR A 283 -15.82 0.33 -33.00
C TYR A 283 -17.05 0.93 -33.68
N ASN A 284 -18.27 0.54 -33.29
CA ASN A 284 -19.47 1.03 -33.97
C ASN A 284 -19.81 2.48 -33.59
N ASN A 285 -19.32 2.96 -32.45
CA ASN A 285 -19.43 4.36 -32.07
C ASN A 285 -18.32 5.23 -32.70
N LYS A 286 -17.40 4.62 -33.47
CA LYS A 286 -16.32 5.30 -34.21
C LYS A 286 -15.44 6.17 -33.32
N ARG A 287 -15.22 5.73 -32.08
CA ARG A 287 -14.47 6.50 -31.08
C ARG A 287 -13.47 5.65 -30.33
N ILE A 288 -12.49 6.30 -29.72
CA ILE A 288 -11.63 5.70 -28.71
C ILE A 288 -12.04 6.27 -27.36
N VAL A 289 -12.24 5.37 -26.39
CA VAL A 289 -12.67 5.72 -25.03
C VAL A 289 -11.66 5.26 -24.01
N ARG A 290 -11.43 6.09 -23.00
CA ARG A 290 -10.63 5.76 -21.82
C ARG A 290 -11.57 5.40 -20.67
N TRP A 291 -11.32 4.28 -20.00
CA TRP A 291 -12.08 3.79 -18.85
C TRP A 291 -11.16 3.54 -17.66
N PRO A 292 -11.56 3.85 -16.41
CA PRO A 292 -10.79 3.44 -15.24
C PRO A 292 -10.73 1.91 -15.15
N ARG A 293 -9.53 1.36 -14.94
CA ARG A 293 -9.33 -0.10 -14.86
C ARG A 293 -9.95 -0.71 -13.60
N GLN A 294 -10.09 0.08 -12.53
CA GLN A 294 -10.70 -0.33 -11.26
C GLN A 294 -11.76 0.69 -10.83
N ASN A 295 -12.89 0.18 -10.33
CA ASN A 295 -13.97 0.96 -9.68
C ASN A 295 -14.56 2.11 -10.51
N GLY A 296 -14.33 2.15 -11.82
CA GLY A 296 -14.96 3.11 -12.73
C GLY A 296 -16.35 2.65 -13.18
N THR A 297 -17.32 3.56 -13.20
CA THR A 297 -18.68 3.29 -13.71
C THR A 297 -18.93 3.85 -15.12
N GLN A 298 -18.04 4.70 -15.62
CA GLN A 298 -18.14 5.34 -16.94
C GLN A 298 -16.75 5.65 -17.51
N GLY A 299 -16.68 5.78 -18.84
CA GLY A 299 -15.48 6.21 -19.56
C GLY A 299 -15.55 7.67 -20.01
N GLU A 300 -14.56 8.08 -20.79
CA GLU A 300 -14.50 9.36 -21.48
C GLU A 300 -14.03 9.15 -22.93
N THR A 301 -14.55 9.94 -23.86
CA THR A 301 -14.07 9.91 -25.26
C THR A 301 -12.76 10.68 -25.37
N ILE A 302 -11.72 10.05 -25.91
CA ILE A 302 -10.42 10.69 -26.12
C ILE A 302 -10.14 11.03 -27.59
N ILE A 303 -10.77 10.32 -28.53
CA ILE A 303 -10.69 10.57 -29.98
C ILE A 303 -12.06 10.21 -30.60
N SER A 304 -12.59 11.06 -31.48
CA SER A 304 -13.87 10.90 -32.19
C SER A 304 -13.76 11.29 -33.66
#